data_AF-A0A2A2F5C7-F1
#
_entry.id   AF-A0A2A2F5C7-F1
#
_cell.length_a   1.000
_cell.length_b   1.000
_cell.length_c   1.000
_cell.angle_alpha   90.00
_cell.angle_beta   90.00
_cell.angle_gamma   90.00
#
_symmetry.space_group_name_H-M   'P 1'
#
loop_
_entity.id
_entity.type
_entity.pdbx_description
1 polymer ?
#
loop_
_entity_poly.entity_id
_entity_poly.type
_entity_poly.pdbx_seq_one_letter_code
_entity_poly.pdbx_strand_id
1 'polypeptide(L)'
;MFYRVIIFVIGLALVGLTFALMWAGAGFFLDRMGEKERVFERARLIAIWTFAGFGIGLLFMGLGGPVLGTVAFYRSARATVPHISEARVLLWGFSVVLLSTLVAGGLLFGGLALVA
;
A
#
# COMPACT_ATOMS: atom_id res chain seq x y z
N MET A 1 13.98 28.42 4.90
CA MET A 1 12.72 28.12 4.17
C MET A 1 12.90 27.06 3.09
N PHE A 2 13.89 27.19 2.18
CA PHE A 2 14.13 26.23 1.08
C PHE A 2 14.27 24.76 1.52
N TYR A 3 15.01 24.48 2.61
CA TYR A 3 15.17 23.12 3.13
C TYR A 3 13.84 22.45 3.55
N ARG A 4 12.87 23.24 4.04
CA ARG A 4 11.54 22.72 4.42
C ARG A 4 10.74 22.27 3.20
N VAL A 5 10.87 22.99 2.09
CA VAL A 5 10.23 22.63 0.82
C VAL A 5 10.79 21.31 0.30
N ILE A 6 12.11 21.13 0.35
CA ILE A 6 12.76 19.88 -0.05
C ILE A 6 12.24 18.69 0.77
N ILE A 7 12.24 18.81 2.10
CA ILE A 7 11.75 17.75 2.99
C ILE A 7 10.28 17.43 2.70
N PHE A 8 9.46 18.45 2.48
CA PHE A 8 8.05 18.27 2.13
C PHE A 8 7.89 17.52 0.80
N VAL A 9 8.66 17.89 -0.24
CA VAL A 9 8.61 17.24 -1.55
C VAL A 9 9.06 15.77 -1.46
N ILE A 10 10.12 15.47 -0.70
CA ILE A 10 10.58 14.10 -0.47
C ILE A 10 9.50 13.28 0.26
N GLY A 11 8.90 13.84 1.31
CA GLY A 11 7.82 13.19 2.04
C GLY A 11 6.60 12.91 1.16
N LEU A 12 6.20 13.88 0.33
CA LEU A 12 5.11 13.72 -0.62
C LEU A 12 5.42 12.68 -1.69
N ALA A 13 6.66 12.64 -2.19
CA ALA A 13 7.11 11.62 -3.14
C ALA A 13 7.08 10.22 -2.53
N LEU A 14 7.50 10.04 -1.28
CA LEU A 14 7.42 8.76 -0.57
C LEU A 14 5.98 8.31 -0.34
N VAL A 15 5.08 9.24 -0.01
CA VAL A 15 3.63 8.95 0.09
C VAL A 15 3.07 8.49 -1.25
N GLY A 16 3.37 9.22 -2.33
CA GLY A 16 2.97 8.86 -3.68
C GLY A 16 3.51 7.50 -4.13
N LEU A 17 4.78 7.22 -3.80
CA LEU A 17 5.41 5.93 -4.08
C LEU A 17 4.74 4.79 -3.30
N THR A 18 4.47 4.98 -2.02
CA THR A 18 3.79 3.97 -1.19
C THR A 18 2.42 3.63 -1.76
N PHE A 19 1.65 4.65 -2.14
CA PHE A 19 0.35 4.47 -2.79
C PHE A 19 0.47 3.74 -4.13
N ALA A 20 1.44 4.13 -4.97
CA ALA A 20 1.67 3.50 -6.26
C ALA A 20 2.07 2.03 -6.12
N LEU A 21 2.89 1.68 -5.12
CA LEU A 21 3.28 0.29 -4.83
C LEU A 21 2.08 -0.54 -4.37
N MET A 22 1.23 0.00 -3.49
CA MET A 22 -0.01 -0.67 -3.08
C MET A 22 -0.96 -0.89 -4.27
N TRP A 23 -1.04 0.10 -5.17
CA TRP A 23 -1.84 0.00 -6.39
C TRP A 23 -1.30 -1.04 -7.37
N ALA A 24 0.01 -1.04 -7.63
CA ALA A 24 0.66 -2.06 -8.44
C ALA A 24 0.46 -3.47 -7.86
N GLY A 25 0.58 -3.61 -6.53
CA GLY A 25 0.31 -4.86 -5.82
C GLY A 25 -1.13 -5.34 -5.96
N ALA A 26 -2.11 -4.43 -5.87
CA ALA A 26 -3.53 -4.73 -6.09
C ALA A 26 -3.81 -5.10 -7.56
N GLY A 27 -3.18 -4.42 -8.52
CA GLY A 27 -3.29 -4.73 -9.94
C GLY A 27 -2.74 -6.11 -10.27
N PHE A 28 -1.54 -6.42 -9.74
CA PHE A 28 -0.92 -7.74 -9.89
C PHE A 28 -1.74 -8.84 -9.22
N PHE A 29 -2.35 -8.56 -8.06
CA PHE A 29 -3.28 -9.48 -7.43
C PHE A 29 -4.47 -9.81 -8.34
N LEU A 30 -5.15 -8.80 -8.88
CA LEU A 30 -6.32 -9.02 -9.74
C LEU A 30 -5.96 -9.78 -11.02
N ASP A 31 -4.87 -9.40 -11.68
CA ASP A 31 -4.38 -10.05 -12.89
C ASP A 31 -4.06 -11.54 -12.65
N ARG A 32 -3.38 -11.84 -11.52
CA ARG A 32 -3.06 -13.22 -11.12
C ARG A 32 -4.26 -14.07 -10.76
N MET A 33 -5.38 -13.45 -10.40
CA MET A 33 -6.61 -14.15 -10.01
C MET A 33 -7.60 -14.26 -11.18
N GLY A 34 -7.22 -13.83 -12.38
CA GLY A 34 -8.00 -14.01 -13.61
C GLY A 34 -9.01 -12.89 -13.87
N GLU A 35 -9.02 -11.83 -13.07
CA GLU A 35 -9.80 -10.62 -13.37
C GLU A 35 -9.13 -9.85 -14.49
N LYS A 36 -9.80 -9.76 -15.65
CA LYS A 36 -9.31 -9.03 -16.84
C LYS A 36 -10.11 -7.79 -17.16
N GLU A 37 -11.29 -7.64 -16.56
CA GLU A 37 -12.15 -6.47 -16.78
C GLU A 37 -11.87 -5.38 -15.75
N ARG A 38 -11.61 -4.16 -16.24
CA ARG A 38 -11.45 -2.95 -15.40
C ARG A 38 -10.43 -3.11 -14.26
N VAL A 39 -9.40 -3.93 -14.47
CA VAL A 39 -8.33 -4.23 -13.48
C VAL A 39 -7.75 -2.97 -12.89
N PHE A 40 -7.44 -1.98 -13.74
CA PHE A 40 -6.87 -0.71 -13.31
C PHE A 40 -7.76 0.05 -12.32
N GLU A 41 -9.06 0.13 -12.62
CA GLU A 41 -10.05 0.86 -11.81
C GLU A 41 -10.34 0.13 -10.49
N ARG A 42 -10.50 -1.19 -10.54
CA ARG A 42 -10.69 -2.04 -9.35
C ARG A 42 -9.46 -2.06 -8.46
N ALA A 43 -8.26 -2.18 -9.04
CA ALA A 43 -7.00 -2.09 -8.30
C ALA A 43 -6.84 -0.74 -7.62
N ARG A 44 -7.25 0.36 -8.28
CA ARG A 44 -7.22 1.70 -7.71
C ARG A 44 -8.14 1.81 -6.50
N LEU A 45 -9.36 1.26 -6.58
CA LEU A 45 -10.29 1.23 -5.45
C LEU A 45 -9.72 0.44 -4.27
N ILE A 46 -9.16 -0.75 -4.52
CA ILE A 46 -8.51 -1.57 -3.49
C ILE A 46 -7.34 -0.79 -2.85
N ALA A 47 -6.52 -0.12 -3.66
CA ALA A 47 -5.38 0.66 -3.19
C ALA A 47 -5.79 1.86 -2.33
N ILE A 48 -6.85 2.58 -2.70
CA ILE A 48 -7.38 3.72 -1.93
C ILE A 48 -7.79 3.27 -0.53
N TRP A 49 -8.58 2.19 -0.43
CA TRP A 49 -9.02 1.67 0.86
C TRP A 49 -7.85 1.11 1.68
N THR A 50 -6.92 0.40 1.03
CA THR A 50 -5.71 -0.13 1.67
C THR A 50 -4.85 1.00 2.24
N PHE A 51 -4.61 2.05 1.45
CA PHE A 51 -3.81 3.20 1.86
C PHE A 51 -4.49 4.00 2.98
N ALA A 52 -5.81 4.20 2.90
CA ALA A 52 -6.58 4.83 3.97
C ALA A 52 -6.51 4.01 5.27
N GLY A 53 -6.71 2.69 5.19
CA GLY A 53 -6.57 1.79 6.34
C GLY A 53 -5.16 1.80 6.93
N PHE A 54 -4.14 1.80 6.07
CA PHE A 54 -2.73 1.91 6.47
C PHE A 54 -2.44 3.22 7.19
N GLY A 55 -2.87 4.35 6.63
CA GLY A 55 -2.68 5.67 7.23
C GLY A 55 -3.38 5.81 8.59
N ILE A 56 -4.64 5.39 8.68
CA ILE A 56 -5.38 5.37 9.95
C ILE A 56 -4.66 4.47 10.95
N GLY A 57 -4.24 3.28 10.53
CA GLY A 57 -3.53 2.34 11.39
C GLY A 57 -2.28 2.95 11.99
N LEU A 58 -1.45 3.59 11.16
CA LEU A 58 -0.24 4.29 11.58
C LEU A 58 -0.50 5.41 12.59
N LEU A 59 -1.60 6.16 12.43
CA LEU A 59 -1.96 7.24 13.34
C LEU A 59 -2.28 6.74 14.76
N PHE A 60 -2.94 5.59 14.88
CA PHE A 60 -3.34 5.04 16.18
C PHE A 60 -2.29 4.12 16.82
N MET A 61 -1.53 3.38 16.00
CA MET A 61 -0.53 2.44 16.47
C MET A 61 0.52 2.30 15.37
N GLY A 62 1.81 2.56 15.63
CA GLY A 62 2.82 2.52 14.55
C GLY A 62 2.78 1.23 13.72
N LEU A 63 2.56 0.08 14.37
CA LEU A 63 2.38 -1.24 13.72
C LEU A 63 0.93 -1.52 13.27
N GLY A 64 -0.02 -0.67 13.64
CA GLY A 64 -1.42 -0.73 13.20
C GLY A 64 -1.59 -0.44 11.71
N GLY A 65 -0.66 0.27 11.07
CA GLY A 65 -0.69 0.53 9.63
C GLY A 65 -0.72 -0.76 8.80
N PRO A 66 0.29 -1.65 8.94
CA PRO A 66 0.29 -2.94 8.26
C PRO A 66 -0.97 -3.78 8.51
N VAL A 67 -1.45 -3.80 9.75
CA VAL A 67 -2.63 -4.59 10.13
C VAL A 67 -3.90 -4.02 9.50
N LEU A 68 -4.21 -2.74 9.70
CA LEU A 68 -5.42 -2.11 9.17
C LEU A 68 -5.38 -1.98 7.65
N GLY A 69 -4.22 -1.73 7.05
CA GLY A 69 -4.03 -1.76 5.61
C GLY A 69 -4.38 -3.13 5.02
N THR A 70 -3.89 -4.21 5.64
CA THR A 70 -4.20 -5.58 5.21
C THR A 70 -5.70 -5.91 5.34
N VAL A 71 -6.33 -5.49 6.44
CA VAL A 71 -7.78 -5.69 6.65
C VAL A 71 -8.60 -4.92 5.61
N ALA A 72 -8.20 -3.68 5.29
CA ALA A 72 -8.85 -2.87 4.26
C ALA A 72 -8.66 -3.46 2.85
N PHE A 73 -7.47 -3.98 2.54
CA PHE A 73 -7.21 -4.73 1.32
C PHE A 73 -8.13 -5.96 1.24
N TYR A 74 -8.19 -6.77 2.29
CA TYR A 74 -9.03 -7.97 2.34
C TYR A 74 -10.50 -7.65 2.06
N ARG A 75 -11.05 -6.63 2.74
CA ARG A 75 -12.45 -6.24 2.56
C ARG A 75 -12.75 -5.75 1.13
N SER A 76 -11.87 -4.94 0.56
CA SER A 76 -12.04 -4.40 -0.80
C SER A 76 -11.82 -5.45 -1.89
N ALA A 77 -10.84 -6.33 -1.72
CA ALA A 77 -10.59 -7.45 -2.61
C ALA A 77 -11.74 -8.47 -2.60
N ARG A 78 -12.33 -8.76 -1.43
CA ARG A 78 -13.51 -9.67 -1.32
C ARG A 78 -14.75 -9.13 -2.01
N ALA A 79 -14.96 -7.82 -2.01
CA ALA A 79 -16.04 -7.20 -2.77
C ALA A 79 -15.85 -7.34 -4.30
N THR A 80 -14.60 -7.50 -4.74
CA THR A 80 -14.23 -7.58 -6.15
C THR A 80 -14.17 -9.04 -6.64
N VAL A 81 -13.60 -9.93 -5.84
CA VAL A 81 -13.28 -11.32 -6.22
C VAL A 81 -13.68 -12.29 -5.09
N PRO A 82 -14.98 -12.61 -4.96
CA PRO A 82 -15.50 -13.34 -3.79
C PRO A 82 -15.14 -14.84 -3.77
N HIS A 83 -14.77 -15.41 -4.92
CA HIS A 83 -14.50 -16.84 -5.11
C HIS A 83 -13.08 -17.28 -4.70
N ILE A 84 -12.22 -16.35 -4.28
CA ILE A 84 -10.84 -16.64 -3.85
C ILE A 84 -10.81 -16.99 -2.36
N SER A 85 -9.94 -17.93 -1.99
CA SER A 85 -9.71 -18.31 -0.60
C SER A 85 -9.24 -17.13 0.26
N GLU A 86 -9.80 -17.03 1.46
CA GLU A 86 -9.55 -15.90 2.38
C GLU A 86 -8.09 -15.78 2.76
N ALA A 87 -7.44 -16.91 3.06
CA ALA A 87 -6.03 -16.98 3.39
C ALA A 87 -5.15 -16.40 2.27
N ARG A 88 -5.49 -16.65 0.99
CA ARG A 88 -4.71 -16.15 -0.13
C ARG A 88 -4.85 -14.63 -0.26
N VAL A 89 -6.04 -14.08 -0.08
CA VAL A 89 -6.29 -12.63 -0.13
C VAL A 89 -5.58 -11.91 1.02
N LEU A 90 -5.64 -12.46 2.24
CA LEU A 90 -4.97 -11.89 3.41
C LEU A 90 -3.46 -11.92 3.27
N LEU A 91 -2.88 -13.05 2.85
CA LEU A 91 -1.44 -13.15 2.62
C LEU A 91 -0.98 -12.16 1.55
N TRP A 92 -1.74 -12.01 0.46
CA TRP A 92 -1.41 -11.05 -0.58
C TRP A 92 -1.48 -9.60 -0.09
N GLY A 93 -2.57 -9.24 0.59
CA GLY A 93 -2.75 -7.91 1.16
C GLY A 93 -1.63 -7.58 2.15
N PHE A 94 -1.27 -8.53 3.01
CA PHE A 94 -0.16 -8.38 3.94
C PHE A 94 1.17 -8.20 3.22
N SER A 95 1.49 -9.04 2.22
CA SER A 95 2.70 -8.92 1.42
C SER A 95 2.79 -7.57 0.72
N VAL A 96 1.70 -7.09 0.11
CA VAL A 96 1.66 -5.80 -0.58
C VAL A 96 1.93 -4.66 0.40
N VAL A 97 1.25 -4.63 1.54
CA VAL A 97 1.42 -3.57 2.53
C VAL A 97 2.82 -3.61 3.14
N LEU A 98 3.32 -4.80 3.50
CA LEU A 98 4.65 -4.98 4.07
C LEU A 98 5.75 -4.56 3.10
N LEU A 99 5.72 -5.04 1.85
CA LEU A 99 6.71 -4.69 0.84
C LEU A 99 6.68 -3.19 0.52
N SER A 100 5.48 -2.60 0.38
CA SER A 100 5.35 -1.15 0.13
C SER A 100 5.97 -0.34 1.26
N THR A 101 5.73 -0.75 2.51
CA THR A 101 6.27 -0.09 3.70
C THR A 101 7.79 -0.26 3.80
N LEU A 102 8.31 -1.46 3.53
CA LEU A 102 9.74 -1.74 3.56
C LEU A 102 10.49 -0.96 2.49
N VAL A 103 9.94 -0.85 1.27
CA VAL A 103 10.55 -0.06 0.20
C VAL A 103 10.53 1.44 0.54
N ALA A 104 9.38 1.98 0.93
CA ALA A 104 9.27 3.40 1.26
C ALA A 104 10.12 3.78 2.49
N GLY A 105 10.06 2.97 3.55
CA GLY A 105 10.87 3.15 4.75
C GLY A 105 12.36 2.96 4.47
N GLY A 106 12.72 1.93 3.71
CA GLY A 106 14.11 1.67 3.31
C GLY A 106 14.72 2.82 2.50
N LEU A 107 13.95 3.40 1.57
CA LEU A 107 14.39 4.59 0.82
C LEU A 107 14.56 5.82 1.72
N LEU A 108 13.66 6.02 2.68
CA LEU A 108 13.78 7.10 3.66
C LEU A 108 15.04 6.95 4.51
N PHE A 109 15.23 5.80 5.17
CA PHE A 109 16.36 5.57 6.06
C PHE A 109 17.69 5.45 5.31
N GLY A 110 17.70 4.81 4.15
CA GLY A 110 18.87 4.72 3.29
C GLY A 110 19.29 6.09 2.76
N GLY A 111 18.34 6.91 2.32
CA GLY A 111 18.60 8.29 1.90
C GLY A 111 19.16 9.15 3.03
N LEU A 112 18.64 9.00 4.27
CA LEU A 112 19.18 9.68 5.45
C LEU A 112 20.61 9.24 5.77
N ALA A 113 20.90 7.94 5.69
CA ALA A 113 22.25 7.40 5.96
C ALA A 113 23.31 7.84 4.95
N LEU A 114 22.91 8.17 3.71
CA LEU A 114 23.82 8.70 2.68
C LEU A 114 24.13 10.19 2.85
N VAL A 115 23.35 10.90 3.66
CA VAL A 115 23.45 12.36 3.87
C VAL A 115 23.96 12.70 5.28
N ALA A 116 23.91 11.76 6.22
CA ALA A 116 24.46 11.86 7.57
C ALA A 116 25.97 11.65 7.60
#